data_AF-A0A1L5KQR2-F1
#
_entry.id   AF-A0A1L5KQR2-F1
#
_cell.length_a   1.000
_cell.length_b   1.000
_cell.length_c   1.000
_cell.angle_alpha   90.00
_cell.angle_beta   90.00
_cell.angle_gamma   90.00
#
_symmetry.space_group_name_H-M   'P 1'
#
loop_
_entity.id
_entity.type
_entity.pdbx_description
1 polymer ?
#
loop_
_entity_poly.entity_id
_entity_poly.type
_entity_poly.pdbx_seq_one_letter_code
_entity_poly.pdbx_strand_id
1 'polypeptide(L)'
;MSQPDTDMAKQSPSSQQETRIRMDAPQHKPNQADESSALGEQSTEPTGQHNKHALHTNLKRGMESRHLQMISLGGVIGTGLFLSSGYTIQQAGPIGTILAYSIGALIVYLV
;
A
#
# COMPACT_ATOMS: atom_id res chain seq x y z
N MET A 1 23.89 60.51 -5.50
CA MET A 1 23.39 60.35 -4.12
C MET A 1 23.19 58.87 -3.88
N SER A 2 24.06 58.30 -3.06
CA SER A 2 24.21 56.87 -2.79
C SER A 2 23.08 56.34 -1.90
N GLN A 3 22.55 55.17 -2.21
CA GLN A 3 21.99 54.28 -1.19
C GLN A 3 22.85 53.01 -1.17
N PRO A 4 23.61 52.82 -0.10
CA PRO A 4 23.79 51.52 0.56
C PRO A 4 23.46 51.72 2.06
N ASP A 5 22.89 50.78 2.82
CA ASP A 5 23.44 49.52 3.34
C ASP A 5 22.21 48.74 3.84
N THR A 6 21.89 47.52 3.40
CA THR A 6 22.49 46.23 3.78
C THR A 6 23.27 46.28 5.10
N ASP A 7 22.65 46.02 6.25
CA ASP A 7 23.04 44.83 7.02
C ASP A 7 22.11 44.50 8.21
N MET A 8 21.95 43.19 8.33
CA MET A 8 21.85 42.37 9.53
C MET A 8 21.54 42.99 10.91
N ALA A 9 20.45 42.41 11.44
CA ALA A 9 20.47 41.51 12.60
C ALA A 9 20.56 42.10 14.01
N LYS A 10 19.90 41.33 14.90
CA LYS A 10 19.85 41.40 16.37
C LYS A 10 18.77 42.39 16.84
N GLN A 11 17.77 42.03 17.63
CA GLN A 11 17.63 40.93 18.58
C GLN A 11 16.21 40.34 18.54
N SER A 12 16.14 39.02 18.54
CA SER A 12 14.94 38.25 18.90
C SER A 12 15.01 37.96 20.41
N PRO A 13 14.01 38.34 21.23
CA PRO A 13 13.98 38.02 22.64
C PRO A 13 12.96 36.91 22.91
N SER A 14 13.26 35.66 22.54
CA SER A 14 12.33 34.55 22.82
C SER A 14 12.93 33.17 22.56
N SER A 15 14.17 32.96 22.98
CA SER A 15 14.73 31.62 23.12
C SER A 15 15.27 31.52 24.54
N GLN A 16 14.42 31.03 25.46
CA GLN A 16 14.70 30.05 26.52
C GLN A 16 13.36 29.74 27.22
N GLN A 17 12.35 29.36 26.43
CA GLN A 17 11.25 28.56 26.95
C GLN A 17 11.84 27.15 27.10
N GLU A 18 12.38 26.90 28.29
CA GLU A 18 12.95 25.63 28.72
C GLU A 18 11.86 24.55 28.62
N THR A 19 11.78 23.89 27.47
CA THR A 19 10.96 22.69 27.30
C THR A 19 11.63 21.58 28.10
N ARG A 20 11.29 21.48 29.38
CA ARG A 20 11.56 20.32 30.23
C ARG A 20 10.74 19.14 29.68
N ILE A 21 11.20 18.53 28.59
CA ILE A 21 10.70 17.23 28.14
C ILE A 21 11.19 16.20 29.16
N ARG A 22 10.25 15.74 29.99
CA ARG A 22 10.36 14.55 30.81
C ARG A 22 10.55 13.33 29.88
N MET A 23 11.76 12.76 29.86
CA MET A 23 12.00 11.43 29.29
C MET A 23 11.45 10.38 30.26
N ASP A 24 10.20 9.97 30.08
CA ASP A 24 9.71 8.73 30.68
C ASP A 24 10.09 7.57 29.73
N ALA A 25 10.89 6.64 30.23
CA ALA A 25 11.34 5.47 29.50
C ALA A 25 10.18 4.49 29.23
N PRO A 26 10.05 3.91 28.02
CA PRO A 26 9.13 2.80 27.81
C PRO A 26 9.70 1.54 28.50
N GLN A 27 9.13 1.17 29.65
CA GLN A 27 9.32 -0.13 30.27
C GLN A 27 8.16 -1.05 29.89
N HIS A 28 8.35 -1.96 28.93
CA HIS A 28 7.55 -3.19 28.89
C HIS A 28 8.29 -4.36 28.22
N LYS A 29 9.00 -5.10 29.08
CA LYS A 29 9.30 -6.55 29.15
C LYS A 29 9.07 -7.44 27.90
N PRO A 30 10.08 -8.22 27.46
CA PRO A 30 9.89 -9.32 26.53
C PRO A 30 9.36 -10.54 27.31
N ASN A 31 8.13 -10.96 27.05
CA ASN A 31 7.63 -12.24 27.53
C ASN A 31 7.36 -13.14 26.32
N GLN A 32 8.36 -13.97 26.05
CA GLN A 32 8.35 -15.09 25.15
C GLN A 32 7.90 -16.31 25.96
N ALA A 33 6.79 -16.95 25.57
CA ALA A 33 6.45 -18.35 25.84
C ALA A 33 4.96 -18.62 25.56
N ASP A 34 4.73 -19.48 24.57
CA ASP A 34 3.81 -20.61 24.68
C ASP A 34 2.29 -20.35 24.64
N GLU A 35 1.71 -20.31 23.43
CA GLU A 35 0.42 -20.97 23.20
C GLU A 35 0.24 -21.32 21.71
N SER A 36 0.98 -22.35 21.28
CA SER A 36 0.64 -23.10 20.08
C SER A 36 -0.28 -24.24 20.53
N SER A 37 -1.61 -24.06 20.44
CA SER A 37 -2.60 -25.15 20.39
C SER A 37 -4.02 -24.60 20.33
N ALA A 38 -4.59 -24.61 19.12
CA ALA A 38 -5.98 -24.88 18.78
C ALA A 38 -6.34 -24.05 17.54
N LEU A 39 -6.35 -24.71 16.38
CA LEU A 39 -7.11 -24.22 15.23
C LEU A 39 -8.59 -24.43 15.56
N GLY A 40 -9.13 -23.49 16.33
CA GLY A 40 -10.54 -23.32 16.61
C GLY A 40 -11.04 -22.07 15.87
N GLU A 41 -12.25 -22.20 15.34
CA GLU A 41 -12.98 -21.19 14.60
C GLU A 41 -13.04 -19.85 15.35
N GLN A 42 -12.78 -18.73 14.67
CA GLN A 42 -13.25 -17.44 15.18
C GLN A 42 -13.57 -16.45 14.06
N SER A 43 -14.87 -16.34 13.82
CA SER A 43 -15.55 -15.20 13.23
C SER A 43 -15.30 -13.89 14.00
N THR A 44 -15.52 -12.79 13.29
CA THR A 44 -15.90 -11.42 13.76
C THR A 44 -14.82 -10.45 14.28
N GLU A 45 -14.47 -9.49 13.40
CA GLU A 45 -14.69 -8.02 13.53
C GLU A 45 -14.09 -7.21 14.73
N PRO A 46 -14.17 -5.86 14.79
CA PRO A 46 -13.09 -4.92 14.44
C PRO A 46 -12.68 -4.02 15.65
N THR A 47 -11.70 -3.11 15.51
CA THR A 47 -11.66 -1.73 16.07
C THR A 47 -10.23 -1.16 16.24
N GLY A 48 -10.04 0.10 15.79
CA GLY A 48 -9.12 1.08 16.41
C GLY A 48 -7.83 1.38 15.62
N GLN A 49 -7.87 2.15 14.53
CA GLN A 49 -7.70 3.62 14.44
C GLN A 49 -6.33 4.24 14.79
N HIS A 50 -5.90 5.09 13.85
CA HIS A 50 -5.01 6.27 13.93
C HIS A 50 -3.49 6.12 13.73
N ASN A 51 -3.03 6.48 12.52
CA ASN A 51 -2.20 7.68 12.40
C ASN A 51 -2.39 8.35 11.03
N LYS A 52 -3.12 9.48 11.03
CA LYS A 52 -3.32 10.35 9.87
C LYS A 52 -2.17 11.35 9.82
N HIS A 53 -1.16 11.09 9.00
CA HIS A 53 -0.25 12.14 8.57
C HIS A 53 0.21 11.85 7.14
N ALA A 54 -0.66 12.13 6.17
CA ALA A 54 -0.29 12.18 4.77
C ALA A 54 -0.81 13.50 4.21
N LEU A 55 0.15 14.42 4.05
CA LEU A 55 0.18 15.60 3.19
C LEU A 55 -1.12 15.85 2.40
N HIS A 56 -1.86 16.90 2.76
CA HIS A 56 -3.00 17.41 1.98
C HIS A 56 -2.52 17.93 0.62
N THR A 57 -2.26 17.03 -0.32
CA THR A 57 -2.22 17.38 -1.74
C THR A 57 -3.67 17.38 -2.22
N ASN A 58 -4.23 18.56 -2.40
CA ASN A 58 -5.52 18.76 -3.09
C ASN A 58 -5.33 18.44 -4.59
N LEU A 59 -5.03 17.18 -4.90
CA LEU A 59 -5.17 16.66 -6.24
C LEU A 59 -6.66 16.64 -6.51
N LYS A 60 -7.10 17.21 -7.64
CA LYS A 60 -8.42 16.91 -8.18
C LYS A 60 -8.57 15.40 -8.18
N ARG A 61 -9.39 14.85 -7.27
CA ARG A 61 -9.81 13.45 -7.27
C ARG A 61 -10.68 13.24 -8.50
N GLY A 62 -10.03 13.17 -9.66
CA GLY A 62 -10.65 13.06 -10.98
C GLY A 62 -10.67 11.62 -11.50
N MET A 63 -9.85 10.73 -10.92
CA MET A 63 -9.94 9.30 -11.20
C MET A 63 -10.82 8.63 -10.16
N GLU A 64 -12.04 8.34 -10.58
CA GLU A 64 -13.00 7.50 -9.87
C GLU A 64 -12.41 6.09 -9.65
N SER A 65 -12.82 5.42 -8.57
CA SER A 65 -12.32 4.10 -8.17
C SER A 65 -12.34 3.07 -9.31
N ARG A 66 -13.31 3.16 -10.24
CA ARG A 66 -13.38 2.36 -11.48
C ARG A 66 -12.16 2.48 -12.39
N HIS A 67 -11.55 3.67 -12.53
CA HIS A 67 -10.36 3.82 -13.37
C HIS A 67 -9.17 3.08 -12.76
N LEU A 68 -9.04 3.12 -11.42
CA LEU A 68 -8.02 2.39 -10.71
C LEU A 68 -8.24 0.88 -10.81
N GLN A 69 -9.50 0.43 -10.72
CA GLN A 69 -9.87 -0.96 -10.95
C GLN A 69 -9.56 -1.41 -12.39
N MET A 70 -9.89 -0.61 -13.40
CA MET A 70 -9.59 -0.90 -14.81
C MET A 70 -8.08 -1.00 -15.08
N ILE A 71 -7.28 -0.10 -14.49
CA ILE A 71 -5.81 -0.14 -14.61
C ILE A 71 -5.25 -1.40 -13.94
N SER A 72 -5.73 -1.72 -12.74
CA SER A 72 -5.30 -2.92 -12.00
C SER A 72 -5.68 -4.20 -12.74
N LEU A 73 -6.93 -4.29 -13.23
CA LEU A 73 -7.43 -5.44 -13.97
C LEU A 73 -6.68 -5.60 -15.30
N GLY A 74 -6.40 -4.49 -15.99
CA GLY A 74 -5.62 -4.48 -17.22
C GLY A 74 -4.18 -4.98 -17.02
N GLY A 75 -3.52 -4.59 -15.92
CA GLY A 75 -2.17 -5.04 -15.58
C GLY A 75 -2.11 -6.54 -15.28
N VAL A 76 -2.97 -7.04 -14.39
CA VAL A 76 -2.96 -8.46 -14.00
C VAL A 76 -3.37 -9.39 -15.14
N ILE A 77 -4.40 -9.01 -15.92
CA ILE A 77 -4.83 -9.79 -17.09
C ILE A 77 -3.74 -9.75 -18.17
N GLY A 78 -3.14 -8.58 -18.42
CA GLY A 78 -2.11 -8.42 -19.45
C GLY A 78 -0.87 -9.27 -19.19
N THR A 79 -0.29 -9.17 -17.99
CA THR A 79 0.90 -9.98 -17.64
C THR A 79 0.56 -11.47 -17.57
N GLY A 80 -0.58 -11.84 -16.97
CA GLY A 80 -1.00 -13.23 -16.82
C GLY A 80 -1.24 -13.92 -18.16
N LEU A 81 -2.04 -13.31 -19.05
CA LEU A 81 -2.33 -13.90 -20.35
C LEU A 81 -1.10 -13.92 -21.26
N PHE A 82 -0.26 -12.87 -21.27
CA PHE A 82 0.88 -12.85 -22.18
C PHE A 82 1.98 -13.83 -21.77
N LEU A 83 2.32 -13.88 -20.47
CA LEU A 83 3.33 -14.80 -19.95
C LEU A 83 2.85 -16.26 -20.05
N SER A 84 1.60 -16.52 -19.67
CA SER A 84 1.03 -17.86 -19.71
C SER A 84 0.79 -18.34 -21.14
N SER A 85 0.26 -17.50 -22.03
CA SER A 85 -0.03 -17.93 -23.41
C SER A 85 1.24 -18.26 -24.16
N GLY A 86 2.32 -17.47 -24.01
CA GLY A 86 3.61 -17.81 -24.62
C GLY A 86 4.12 -19.17 -24.17
N TYR A 87 4.05 -19.46 -22.86
CA TYR A 87 4.44 -20.74 -22.29
C TYR A 87 3.58 -21.90 -22.80
N THR A 88 2.25 -21.73 -22.77
CA THR A 88 1.29 -22.77 -23.20
C THR A 88 1.36 -23.03 -24.70
N ILE A 89 1.53 -22.00 -25.53
CA ILE A 89 1.67 -22.15 -27.00
C ILE A 89 2.92 -22.94 -27.34
N GLN A 90 4.04 -22.68 -26.65
CA GLN A 90 5.29 -23.40 -26.90
C GLN A 90 5.21 -24.89 -26.50
N GLN A 91 4.46 -25.25 -25.46
CA GLN A 91 4.33 -26.64 -25.00
C GLN A 91 3.20 -27.42 -25.67
N ALA A 92 2.00 -26.84 -25.71
CA ALA A 92 0.80 -27.52 -26.20
C ALA A 92 0.54 -27.28 -27.70
N GLY A 93 1.30 -26.37 -28.32
CA GLY A 93 1.05 -25.90 -29.68
C GLY A 93 -0.15 -24.96 -29.78
N PRO A 94 -0.38 -24.35 -30.96
CA PRO A 94 -1.44 -23.36 -31.16
C PRO A 94 -2.85 -23.92 -30.89
N ILE A 95 -3.14 -25.12 -31.42
CA ILE A 95 -4.47 -25.75 -31.24
C ILE A 95 -4.64 -26.27 -29.81
N GLY A 96 -3.61 -26.87 -29.21
CA GLY A 96 -3.66 -27.36 -27.84
C GLY A 96 -3.89 -26.23 -26.83
N THR A 97 -3.33 -25.04 -27.08
CA THR A 97 -3.56 -23.85 -26.25
C THR A 97 -5.03 -23.42 -26.28
N ILE A 98 -5.63 -23.31 -27.46
CA ILE A 98 -7.04 -22.92 -27.60
C ILE A 98 -7.96 -23.91 -26.88
N LEU A 99 -7.71 -25.22 -27.04
CA LEU A 99 -8.48 -26.25 -26.37
C LEU A 99 -8.34 -26.19 -24.83
N ALA A 100 -7.12 -26.04 -24.33
CA ALA A 100 -6.84 -25.96 -22.90
C ALA A 100 -7.52 -24.76 -22.24
N TYR A 101 -7.41 -23.57 -22.85
CA TYR A 101 -8.12 -22.37 -22.37
C TYR A 101 -9.64 -22.51 -22.47
N SER A 102 -10.16 -23.16 -23.51
CA SER A 102 -11.62 -23.35 -23.66
C SER A 102 -12.20 -24.24 -22.57
N ILE A 103 -11.52 -25.34 -22.23
CA ILE A 103 -11.94 -26.25 -21.15
C ILE A 103 -11.81 -25.55 -19.80
N GLY A 104 -10.69 -24.85 -19.55
CA GLY A 104 -10.50 -24.10 -18.31
C GLY A 104 -11.57 -23.01 -18.12
N ALA A 105 -11.89 -22.26 -19.18
CA ALA A 105 -12.96 -21.27 -19.16
C ALA A 105 -14.33 -21.89 -18.91
N LEU A 106 -14.62 -23.06 -19.49
CA LEU A 106 -15.87 -23.77 -19.27
C LEU A 106 -16.03 -24.22 -17.81
N ILE A 107 -14.97 -24.75 -17.21
CA ILE A 107 -15.00 -25.17 -15.79
C ILE A 107 -15.26 -23.96 -14.88
N VAL A 108 -14.56 -22.85 -15.10
CA VAL A 108 -14.77 -21.62 -14.33
C VAL A 108 -16.17 -21.05 -14.54
N TYR A 109 -16.73 -21.16 -15.75
CA TYR A 109 -18.08 -20.70 -16.06
C TYR A 109 -19.17 -21.53 -15.36
N LEU A 110 -18.93 -22.83 -15.15
CA LEU A 110 -19.88 -23.74 -14.49
C LEU A 110 -19.85 -23.66 -12.95
N VAL A 111 -18.78 -23.12 -12.38
CA VAL A 111 -18.63 -22.85 -10.93
C VAL A 111 -19.45 -21.63 -10.54
#